data_AF-A0A8J7GI26-F1
#
_entry.id   AF-A0A8J7GI26-F1
#
_cell.length_a   1.000
_cell.length_b   1.000
_cell.length_c   1.000
_cell.angle_alpha   90.00
_cell.angle_beta   90.00
_cell.angle_gamma   90.00
#
_symmetry.space_group_name_H-M   'P 1'
#
loop_
_entity.id
_entity.type
_entity.pdbx_description
1 polymer ?
#
loop_
_entity_poly.entity_id
_entity_poly.type
_entity_poly.pdbx_seq_one_letter_code
_entity_poly.pdbx_strand_id
1 'polypeptide(L)'
;MRHTWDTWAPVIVPALTALPFAALAAWALAVWRGSWRTALCDVAMVVGTVPWVWMILSPNGSGRSLTLVPFTDIPDQIFGGTSLLVEQIGGNLLVFAALGFCLPVRWAWFGRWWRILLVGVAGSVTVEALQYALSIGRHSSVDDVLVNGVGALLAGLCSRRWWQTRSANVAPGGYRGRPWSEHSR
;
A
#
# COMPACT_ATOMS: atom_id res chain seq x y z
N MET A 1 3.93 -7.03 25.47
CA MET A 1 4.31 -8.17 24.59
C MET A 1 3.20 -9.20 24.43
N ARG A 2 2.63 -9.82 25.48
CA ARG A 2 1.53 -10.80 25.32
C ARG A 2 0.30 -10.19 24.63
N HIS A 3 -0.15 -9.01 25.09
CA HIS A 3 -1.30 -8.29 24.50
C HIS A 3 -1.16 -7.97 23.00
N THR A 4 0.02 -7.50 22.59
CA THR A 4 0.33 -7.22 21.18
C THR A 4 0.24 -8.47 20.32
N TRP A 5 0.78 -9.59 20.83
CA TRP A 5 0.70 -10.86 20.14
C TRP A 5 -0.73 -11.37 20.03
N ASP A 6 -1.54 -11.26 21.09
CA ASP A 6 -2.95 -11.67 21.08
C ASP A 6 -3.77 -10.90 20.03
N THR A 7 -3.41 -9.63 19.80
CA THR A 7 -4.06 -8.77 18.81
C THR A 7 -3.58 -9.05 17.38
N TRP A 8 -2.28 -9.30 17.18
CA TRP A 8 -1.68 -9.40 15.84
C TRP A 8 -1.61 -10.84 15.32
N ALA A 9 -1.52 -11.84 16.19
CA ALA A 9 -1.40 -13.25 15.79
C ALA A 9 -2.59 -13.76 14.94
N PRO A 10 -3.86 -13.38 15.20
CA PRO A 10 -4.98 -13.78 14.35
C PRO A 10 -4.88 -13.29 12.90
N VAL A 11 -4.01 -12.32 12.63
CA VAL A 11 -3.81 -11.73 11.30
C VAL A 11 -2.48 -12.19 10.71
N ILE A 12 -1.39 -12.13 11.50
CA ILE A 12 -0.05 -12.55 11.07
C ILE A 12 -0.04 -14.03 10.72
N VAL A 13 -0.63 -14.89 11.56
CA VAL A 13 -0.56 -16.34 11.33
C VAL A 13 -1.24 -16.72 10.02
N PRO A 14 -2.49 -16.30 9.72
CA PRO A 14 -3.09 -16.52 8.40
C PRO A 14 -2.33 -15.87 7.25
N ALA A 15 -1.78 -14.67 7.44
CA ALA A 15 -0.99 -14.01 6.39
C ALA A 15 0.28 -14.80 6.04
N LEU A 16 0.96 -15.36 7.05
CA LEU A 16 2.13 -16.20 6.88
C LEU A 16 1.79 -17.55 6.25
N THR A 17 0.69 -18.19 6.67
CA THR A 17 0.24 -19.45 6.06
C THR A 17 -0.24 -19.27 4.62
N ALA A 18 -0.66 -18.06 4.23
CA ALA A 18 -1.00 -17.71 2.86
C ALA A 18 0.22 -17.52 1.94
N LEU A 19 1.45 -17.38 2.47
CA LEU A 19 2.65 -17.11 1.67
C LEU A 19 2.97 -18.16 0.59
N PRO A 20 2.83 -19.48 0.83
CA PRO A 20 3.05 -20.48 -0.22
C PRO A 20 2.05 -20.32 -1.37
N PHE A 21 0.78 -20.06 -1.06
CA PHE A 21 -0.26 -19.83 -2.06
C PHE A 21 -0.01 -18.53 -2.83
N ALA A 22 0.45 -17.48 -2.14
CA ALA A 22 0.87 -16.24 -2.76
C ALA A 22 2.06 -16.44 -3.71
N ALA A 23 3.06 -17.24 -3.31
CA ALA A 23 4.21 -17.57 -4.15
C ALA A 23 3.78 -18.35 -5.41
N LEU A 24 2.87 -19.31 -5.27
CA LEU A 24 2.28 -20.04 -6.39
C LEU A 24 1.50 -19.10 -7.33
N ALA A 25 0.70 -18.19 -6.77
CA ALA A 25 -0.04 -17.20 -7.55
C ALA A 25 0.91 -16.24 -8.28
N ALA A 26 1.98 -15.76 -7.62
CA ALA A 26 2.99 -14.92 -8.24
C ALA A 26 3.71 -15.65 -9.39
N TRP A 27 4.06 -16.92 -9.19
CA TRP A 27 4.65 -17.75 -10.23
C TRP A 27 3.70 -17.95 -11.42
N ALA A 28 2.45 -18.36 -11.16
CA ALA A 28 1.46 -18.58 -12.22
C ALA A 28 1.17 -17.29 -13.01
N LEU A 29 1.01 -16.15 -12.32
CA LEU A 29 0.83 -14.84 -12.96
C LEU A 29 2.08 -14.42 -13.74
N ALA A 30 3.28 -14.73 -13.25
CA ALA A 30 4.51 -14.40 -13.94
C ALA A 30 4.67 -15.21 -15.23
N VAL A 31 4.36 -16.51 -15.18
CA VAL A 31 4.34 -17.39 -16.36
C VAL A 31 3.29 -16.91 -17.36
N TRP A 32 2.08 -16.58 -16.89
CA TRP A 32 0.99 -16.14 -17.76
C TRP A 32 1.26 -14.77 -18.42
N ARG A 33 1.85 -13.82 -17.70
CA ARG A 33 2.11 -12.45 -18.20
C ARG A 33 3.49 -12.25 -18.79
N GLY A 34 4.39 -13.23 -18.67
CA GLY A 34 5.80 -13.11 -19.07
C GLY A 34 6.61 -12.06 -18.28
N SER A 35 6.14 -11.63 -17.10
CA SER A 35 6.78 -10.57 -16.33
C SER A 35 6.75 -10.86 -14.82
N TRP A 36 7.88 -11.39 -14.31
CA TRP A 36 8.03 -11.72 -12.89
C TRP A 36 7.88 -10.50 -11.97
N ARG A 37 8.45 -9.36 -12.37
CA ARG A 37 8.38 -8.11 -11.60
C ARG A 37 6.94 -7.61 -11.42
N THR A 38 6.14 -7.68 -12.48
CA THR A 38 4.73 -7.28 -12.47
C THR A 38 3.92 -8.19 -11.56
N ALA A 39 4.08 -9.51 -11.71
CA ALA A 39 3.37 -10.48 -10.89
C ALA A 39 3.73 -10.35 -9.40
N LEU A 40 5.03 -10.20 -9.09
CA LEU A 40 5.50 -10.02 -7.71
C LEU A 40 4.91 -8.76 -7.08
N CYS A 41 4.89 -7.62 -7.80
CA CYS A 41 4.30 -6.39 -7.27
C CYS A 41 2.81 -6.56 -6.99
N ASP A 42 2.06 -7.15 -7.92
CA ASP A 42 0.61 -7.33 -7.76
C ASP A 42 0.29 -8.22 -6.55
N VAL A 43 0.99 -9.33 -6.38
CA VAL A 43 0.81 -10.23 -5.24
C VAL A 43 1.29 -9.57 -3.93
N ALA A 44 2.43 -8.90 -3.94
CA ALA A 44 2.97 -8.24 -2.75
C ALA A 44 2.04 -7.12 -2.24
N MET A 45 1.39 -6.36 -3.14
CA MET A 45 0.39 -5.37 -2.75
C MET A 45 -0.81 -6.01 -2.05
N VAL A 46 -1.31 -7.14 -2.56
CA VAL A 46 -2.47 -7.82 -1.96
C VAL A 46 -2.10 -8.41 -0.60
N VAL A 47 -1.07 -9.26 -0.57
CA VAL A 47 -0.64 -9.99 0.64
C VAL A 47 -0.11 -9.05 1.70
N GLY A 48 0.53 -7.96 1.29
CA GLY A 48 1.12 -6.98 2.19
C GLY A 48 0.17 -5.90 2.69
N THR A 49 -1.06 -5.78 2.16
CA THR A 49 -2.05 -4.77 2.62
C THR A 49 -3.33 -5.41 3.15
N VAL A 50 -3.86 -6.45 2.52
CA VAL A 50 -5.16 -7.05 2.90
C VAL A 50 -5.20 -7.51 4.37
N PRO A 51 -4.18 -8.20 4.91
CA PRO A 51 -4.21 -8.61 6.32
C PRO A 51 -4.31 -7.43 7.29
N TRP A 52 -3.60 -6.33 7.00
CA TRP A 52 -3.63 -5.14 7.85
C TRP A 52 -4.97 -4.42 7.79
N VAL A 53 -5.54 -4.29 6.58
CA VAL A 53 -6.89 -3.72 6.41
C VAL A 53 -7.93 -4.58 7.12
N TRP A 54 -7.80 -5.91 7.04
CA TRP A 54 -8.67 -6.81 7.80
C TRP A 54 -8.51 -6.62 9.31
N MET A 55 -7.29 -6.50 9.82
CA MET A 55 -7.02 -6.25 11.24
C MET A 55 -7.71 -4.98 11.76
N ILE A 56 -7.60 -3.88 11.03
CA ILE A 56 -8.16 -2.58 11.45
C ILE A 56 -9.68 -2.51 11.26
N LEU A 57 -10.25 -3.32 10.36
CA LEU A 57 -11.70 -3.49 10.19
C LEU A 57 -12.30 -4.61 11.06
N SER A 58 -11.49 -5.34 11.83
CA SER A 58 -12.00 -6.34 12.76
C SER A 58 -12.68 -5.63 13.95
N PRO A 59 -13.93 -5.96 14.28
CA PRO A 59 -14.66 -5.35 15.38
C PRO A 59 -13.91 -5.50 16.71
N ASN A 60 -13.77 -4.41 17.44
CA ASN A 60 -13.12 -4.40 18.76
C ASN A 60 -14.07 -3.95 19.89
N GLY A 61 -15.39 -4.08 19.66
CA GLY A 61 -16.43 -3.64 20.57
C GLY A 61 -17.64 -3.09 19.82
N SER A 62 -18.47 -2.34 20.53
CA SER A 62 -19.65 -1.67 19.98
C SER A 62 -19.60 -0.18 20.31
N GLY A 63 -19.69 0.69 19.29
CA GLY A 63 -19.66 2.15 19.47
C GLY A 63 -19.10 2.88 18.25
N ARG A 64 -19.29 4.21 18.22
CA ARG A 64 -18.70 5.12 17.23
C ARG A 64 -18.01 6.24 18.00
N SER A 65 -16.70 6.39 17.84
CA SER A 65 -15.93 7.53 18.35
C SER A 65 -15.14 8.14 17.20
N LEU A 66 -15.18 9.47 17.12
CA LEU A 66 -14.58 10.26 16.05
C LEU A 66 -13.74 11.37 16.68
N THR A 67 -12.47 11.41 16.32
CA THR A 67 -11.55 12.50 16.65
C THR A 67 -11.10 13.18 15.37
N LEU A 68 -11.64 14.36 15.09
CA LEU A 68 -11.35 15.14 13.88
C LEU A 68 -10.22 16.16 14.08
N VAL A 69 -9.76 16.35 15.31
CA VAL A 69 -8.68 17.27 15.63
C VAL A 69 -7.36 16.52 15.44
N PRO A 70 -6.51 16.93 14.50
CA PRO A 70 -5.22 16.27 14.32
C PRO A 70 -4.29 16.55 15.51
N PHE A 71 -3.39 15.61 15.76
CA PHE A 71 -2.33 15.60 16.77
C PHE A 71 -2.77 15.47 18.22
N THR A 72 -4.02 15.10 18.49
CA THR A 72 -4.51 14.91 19.86
C THR A 72 -4.08 13.56 20.43
N ASP A 73 -4.02 12.54 19.59
CA ASP A 73 -3.83 11.16 20.07
C ASP A 73 -2.34 10.77 20.03
N ILE A 74 -1.56 11.42 19.16
CA ILE A 74 -0.12 11.15 18.98
C ILE A 74 0.69 11.27 20.30
N PRO A 75 0.52 12.32 21.13
CA PRO A 75 1.25 12.40 22.41
C PRO A 75 0.96 11.19 23.30
N ASP A 76 -0.30 10.81 23.45
CA ASP A 76 -0.70 9.68 24.29
C ASP A 76 -0.18 8.35 23.71
N GLN A 77 -0.15 8.20 22.38
CA GLN A 77 0.43 7.03 21.71
C GLN A 77 1.95 6.92 21.92
N ILE A 78 2.66 8.06 21.92
CA ILE A 78 4.12 8.09 22.10
C ILE A 78 4.51 7.88 23.57
N PHE A 79 3.81 8.53 24.48
CA PHE A 79 4.16 8.55 25.91
C PHE A 79 3.41 7.48 26.74
N GLY A 80 2.36 6.86 26.19
CA GLY A 80 1.58 5.79 26.84
C GLY A 80 2.29 4.43 26.90
N GLY A 81 3.51 4.33 26.37
CA GLY A 81 4.39 3.17 26.51
C GLY A 81 4.67 2.45 25.18
N THR A 82 5.76 1.69 25.14
CA THR A 82 6.29 1.08 23.90
C THR A 82 5.32 0.13 23.21
N SER A 83 4.48 -0.59 23.97
CA SER A 83 3.51 -1.52 23.36
C SER A 83 2.41 -0.74 22.60
N LEU A 84 1.93 0.37 23.17
CA LEU A 84 0.92 1.22 22.54
C LEU A 84 1.49 1.93 21.30
N LEU A 85 2.72 2.44 21.38
CA LEU A 85 3.40 3.05 20.24
C LEU A 85 3.56 2.06 19.06
N VAL A 86 3.98 0.82 19.32
CA VAL A 86 4.13 -0.19 18.28
C VAL A 86 2.77 -0.58 17.69
N GLU A 87 1.75 -0.75 18.54
CA GLU A 87 0.41 -1.15 18.10
C GLU A 87 -0.28 -0.07 17.25
N GLN A 88 -0.24 1.19 17.70
CA GLN A 88 -0.94 2.30 17.04
C GLN A 88 -0.11 2.85 15.88
N ILE A 89 1.08 3.39 16.17
CA ILE A 89 1.91 4.04 15.15
C ILE A 89 2.52 2.98 14.22
N GLY A 90 3.11 1.92 14.79
CA GLY A 90 3.73 0.86 14.01
C GLY A 90 2.73 0.12 13.12
N GLY A 91 1.56 -0.25 13.65
CA GLY A 91 0.48 -0.89 12.89
C GLY A 91 0.00 -0.03 11.72
N ASN A 92 -0.30 1.25 11.99
CA ASN A 92 -0.77 2.17 10.96
C ASN A 92 0.27 2.41 9.86
N LEU A 93 1.55 2.60 10.21
CA LEU A 93 2.62 2.74 9.21
C LEU A 93 2.67 1.56 8.21
N LEU A 94 2.26 0.36 8.62
CA LEU A 94 2.31 -0.85 7.79
C LEU A 94 1.10 -1.03 6.86
N VAL A 95 -0.08 -0.45 7.18
CA VAL A 95 -1.34 -0.73 6.47
C VAL A 95 -1.20 -0.54 4.95
N PHE A 96 -0.67 0.61 4.53
CA PHE A 96 -0.49 0.96 3.12
C PHE A 96 0.97 0.89 2.65
N ALA A 97 1.88 0.34 3.47
CA ALA A 97 3.30 0.26 3.13
C ALA A 97 3.56 -0.58 1.86
N ALA A 98 2.93 -1.76 1.74
CA ALA A 98 3.12 -2.63 0.57
C ALA A 98 2.62 -1.98 -0.73
N LEU A 99 1.45 -1.34 -0.68
CA LEU A 99 0.95 -0.51 -1.78
C LEU A 99 1.95 0.61 -2.12
N GLY A 100 2.39 1.37 -1.12
CA GLY A 100 3.34 2.47 -1.32
C GLY A 100 4.65 2.04 -1.96
N PHE A 101 5.20 0.90 -1.54
CA PHE A 101 6.41 0.30 -2.09
C PHE A 101 6.22 -0.15 -3.55
N CYS A 102 5.15 -0.89 -3.84
CA CYS A 102 4.98 -1.58 -5.13
C CYS A 102 4.36 -0.72 -6.23
N LEU A 103 3.48 0.24 -5.91
CA LEU A 103 2.82 1.11 -6.89
C LEU A 103 3.78 1.78 -7.88
N PRO A 104 4.84 2.48 -7.44
CA PRO A 104 5.77 3.14 -8.36
C PRO A 104 6.71 2.16 -9.09
N VAL A 105 6.89 0.95 -8.57
CA VAL A 105 7.64 -0.15 -9.20
C VAL A 105 6.81 -0.82 -10.30
N ARG A 106 5.48 -0.79 -10.16
CA ARG A 106 4.53 -1.41 -11.07
C ARG A 106 4.04 -0.47 -12.17
N TRP A 107 3.83 0.81 -11.87
CA TRP A 107 3.34 1.81 -12.83
C TRP A 107 4.10 3.13 -12.74
N ALA A 108 4.62 3.58 -13.88
CA ALA A 108 5.33 4.86 -13.99
C ALA A 108 4.48 6.09 -13.62
N TRP A 109 3.15 5.95 -13.60
CA TRP A 109 2.25 6.98 -13.09
C TRP A 109 2.56 7.34 -11.64
N PHE A 110 2.93 6.39 -10.79
CA PHE A 110 3.21 6.66 -9.38
C PHE A 110 4.65 7.12 -9.11
N GLY A 111 5.44 7.46 -10.15
CA GLY A 111 6.81 7.96 -10.01
C GLY A 111 6.96 9.34 -9.36
N ARG A 112 5.91 9.89 -8.73
CA ARG A 112 5.94 11.12 -7.94
C ARG A 112 5.52 10.82 -6.51
N TRP A 113 6.33 11.23 -5.54
CA TRP A 113 6.12 10.94 -4.12
C TRP A 113 4.71 11.34 -3.62
N TRP A 114 4.17 12.47 -4.07
CA TRP A 114 2.85 12.92 -3.65
C TRP A 114 1.72 12.01 -4.14
N ARG A 115 1.90 11.29 -5.25
CA ARG A 115 0.90 10.32 -5.74
C ARG A 115 0.84 9.09 -4.83
N ILE A 116 1.98 8.69 -4.28
CA ILE A 116 2.07 7.60 -3.30
C ILE A 116 1.39 8.05 -2.00
N LEU A 117 1.72 9.27 -1.53
CA LEU A 117 1.08 9.87 -0.36
C LEU A 117 -0.44 9.96 -0.52
N LEU A 118 -0.94 10.44 -1.66
CA LEU A 118 -2.37 10.53 -1.92
C LEU A 118 -3.07 9.17 -1.89
N VAL A 119 -2.43 8.10 -2.39
CA VAL A 119 -3.02 6.76 -2.31
C VAL A 119 -3.11 6.30 -0.86
N GLY A 120 -2.06 6.50 -0.06
CA GLY A 120 -2.08 6.17 1.36
C GLY A 120 -3.16 6.94 2.12
N VAL A 121 -3.26 8.26 1.90
CA VAL A 121 -4.26 9.12 2.53
C VAL A 121 -5.68 8.74 2.09
N ALA A 122 -5.93 8.59 0.79
CA ALA A 122 -7.26 8.25 0.28
C ALA A 122 -7.70 6.85 0.73
N GLY A 123 -6.77 5.88 0.73
CA GLY A 123 -6.99 4.55 1.28
C GLY A 123 -7.36 4.62 2.76
N SER A 124 -6.62 5.41 3.55
CA SER A 124 -6.91 5.55 4.97
C SER A 124 -8.25 6.23 5.23
N VAL A 125 -8.57 7.32 4.53
CA VAL A 125 -9.89 7.98 4.64
C VAL A 125 -11.02 7.00 4.30
N THR A 126 -10.80 6.11 3.33
CA THR A 126 -11.78 5.05 3.00
C THR A 126 -11.95 4.07 4.17
N VAL A 127 -10.86 3.64 4.79
CA VAL A 127 -10.90 2.77 5.98
C VAL A 127 -11.62 3.44 7.15
N GLU A 128 -11.27 4.70 7.46
CA GLU A 128 -11.92 5.48 8.51
C GLU A 128 -13.43 5.60 8.27
N ALA A 129 -13.82 5.92 7.03
CA ALA A 129 -15.23 6.00 6.65
C ALA A 129 -15.96 4.66 6.82
N LEU A 130 -15.30 3.53 6.50
CA LEU A 130 -15.84 2.20 6.72
C LEU A 130 -15.94 1.86 8.21
N GLN A 131 -14.92 2.16 9.01
CA GLN A 131 -14.91 1.95 10.45
C GLN A 131 -16.04 2.72 11.14
N TYR A 132 -16.22 3.98 10.73
CA TYR A 132 -17.34 4.79 11.18
C TYR A 132 -18.66 4.14 10.72
N ALA A 133 -18.85 3.91 9.42
CA ALA A 133 -20.11 3.39 8.86
C ALA A 133 -20.55 2.08 9.53
N LEU A 134 -19.62 1.16 9.72
CA LEU A 134 -19.84 -0.18 10.27
C LEU A 134 -19.83 -0.23 11.81
N SER A 135 -19.64 0.90 12.50
CA SER A 135 -19.61 0.99 13.97
C SER A 135 -18.65 -0.03 14.61
N ILE A 136 -17.43 -0.16 14.06
CA ILE A 136 -16.45 -1.21 14.40
C ILE A 136 -15.95 -1.09 15.87
N GLY A 137 -16.34 -0.04 16.59
CA GLY A 137 -15.95 0.19 17.97
C GLY A 137 -14.50 0.67 18.12
N ARG A 138 -13.83 0.99 17.02
CA ARG A 138 -12.50 1.62 17.00
C ARG A 138 -12.64 3.14 16.91
N HIS A 139 -11.72 3.84 17.56
CA HIS A 139 -11.58 5.29 17.43
C HIS A 139 -11.14 5.61 16.02
N SER A 140 -11.96 6.39 15.32
CA SER A 140 -11.66 6.91 13.99
C SER A 140 -10.97 8.26 14.15
N SER A 141 -9.73 8.39 13.69
CA SER A 141 -8.84 9.53 13.99
C SER A 141 -8.13 10.05 12.74
N VAL A 142 -8.01 11.37 12.64
CA VAL A 142 -7.23 12.02 11.56
C VAL A 142 -5.74 11.66 11.67
N ASP A 143 -5.25 11.33 12.88
CA ASP A 143 -3.86 10.94 13.11
C ASP A 143 -3.53 9.63 12.39
N ASP A 144 -4.46 8.67 12.37
CA ASP A 144 -4.28 7.39 11.68
C ASP A 144 -4.18 7.58 10.17
N VAL A 145 -4.94 8.52 9.60
CA VAL A 145 -4.84 8.92 8.18
C VAL A 145 -3.46 9.47 7.84
N LEU A 146 -2.91 10.32 8.71
CA LEU A 146 -1.59 10.90 8.52
C LEU A 146 -0.52 9.82 8.63
N VAL A 147 -0.57 8.97 9.66
CA VAL A 147 0.40 7.90 9.88
C VAL A 147 0.37 6.89 8.72
N ASN A 148 -0.81 6.46 8.28
CA ASN A 148 -0.99 5.57 7.14
C ASN A 148 -0.43 6.17 5.83
N GLY A 149 -0.70 7.46 5.59
CA GLY A 149 -0.16 8.20 4.44
C GLY A 149 1.36 8.29 4.46
N VAL A 150 1.95 8.60 5.62
CA VAL A 150 3.40 8.65 5.83
C VAL A 150 4.02 7.27 5.64
N GLY A 151 3.40 6.22 6.18
CA GLY A 151 3.85 4.83 6.01
C GLY A 151 3.95 4.42 4.54
N ALA A 152 2.90 4.72 3.76
CA ALA A 152 2.91 4.48 2.31
C ALA A 152 4.03 5.26 1.60
N LEU A 153 4.22 6.54 1.95
CA LEU A 153 5.27 7.38 1.37
C LEU A 153 6.67 6.84 1.69
N LEU A 154 6.96 6.52 2.96
CA LEU A 154 8.24 5.98 3.39
C LEU A 154 8.57 4.68 2.66
N ALA A 155 7.61 3.76 2.59
CA ALA A 155 7.77 2.50 1.85
C ALA A 155 8.01 2.72 0.35
N GLY A 156 7.32 3.69 -0.26
CA GLY A 156 7.56 4.08 -1.65
C GLY A 156 8.94 4.69 -1.88
N LEU A 157 9.46 5.49 -0.95
CA LEU A 157 10.81 6.03 -1.02
C LEU A 157 11.87 4.92 -0.89
N CYS A 158 11.63 3.91 -0.05
CA CYS A 158 12.50 2.73 0.03
C CYS A 158 12.60 1.98 -1.32
N SER A 159 11.56 2.04 -2.16
CA SER A 159 11.56 1.43 -3.48
C SER A 159 12.05 2.33 -4.61
N ARG A 160 12.50 3.56 -4.32
CA ARG A 160 12.83 4.62 -5.30
C ARG A 160 13.76 4.18 -6.43
N ARG A 161 14.76 3.36 -6.11
CA ARG A 161 15.72 2.82 -7.09
C ARG A 161 15.08 1.90 -8.15
N TRP A 162 13.90 1.38 -7.88
CA TRP A 162 13.15 0.51 -8.77
C TRP A 162 11.87 1.17 -9.30
N TRP A 163 11.74 2.49 -9.23
CA TRP A 163 10.58 3.14 -9.84
C TRP A 163 10.59 2.99 -11.36
N GLN A 164 9.42 2.79 -11.95
CA GLN A 164 9.28 2.77 -13.40
C GLN A 164 9.44 4.18 -13.94
N THR A 165 10.40 4.37 -14.84
CA THR A 165 10.50 5.60 -15.61
C THR A 165 9.43 5.56 -16.70
N ARG A 166 8.74 6.68 -16.96
CA ARG A 166 7.96 6.80 -18.19
C ARG A 166 8.95 6.73 -19.35
N SER A 167 9.03 5.61 -20.06
CA SER A 167 9.65 5.59 -21.38
C SER A 167 8.87 6.58 -22.24
N ALA A 168 9.51 7.66 -22.65
CA ALA A 168 8.96 8.61 -23.60
C ALA A 168 8.89 7.96 -25.00
N ASN A 169 8.08 6.92 -25.16
CA ASN A 169 7.75 6.37 -26.48
C ASN A 169 6.52 7.11 -27.02
N VAL A 170 6.75 8.39 -27.34
CA VAL A 170 6.00 9.08 -28.39
C VAL A 170 7.06 9.59 -29.33
N ALA A 171 7.47 8.76 -30.29
CA ALA A 171 8.07 9.29 -31.51
C ALA A 171 6.90 9.80 -32.37
N PRO A 172 6.75 11.12 -32.60
CA PRO A 172 5.83 11.61 -33.61
C PRO A 172 6.42 11.25 -34.98
N GLY A 173 5.60 10.63 -35.82
CA GLY A 173 5.82 10.28 -37.22
C GLY A 173 7.13 10.74 -37.88
N GLY A 174 8.10 9.83 -38.00
CA GLY A 174 9.12 9.90 -39.04
C GLY A 174 8.63 9.14 -40.26
N TYR A 175 8.02 9.84 -41.22
CA TYR A 175 7.78 9.33 -42.56
C TYR A 175 9.06 8.66 -43.09
N ARG A 176 9.07 7.33 -43.21
CA ARG A 176 10.06 6.64 -44.05
C ARG A 176 9.74 7.00 -45.49
N GLY A 177 10.33 8.08 -45.98
CA GLY A 177 10.50 8.29 -47.41
C GLY A 177 11.26 7.09 -47.96
N ARG A 178 10.58 6.27 -48.77
CA ARG A 178 11.25 5.25 -49.58
C ARG A 178 12.11 5.98 -50.61
N PRO A 179 13.40 5.64 -50.79
CA PRO A 179 14.11 6.09 -51.97
C PRO A 179 13.44 5.44 -53.17
N TRP A 180 13.03 6.25 -54.14
CA TRP A 180 12.53 5.80 -55.42
C TRP A 180 13.60 4.92 -56.08
N SER A 181 13.21 3.70 -56.45
CA SER A 181 14.00 2.87 -57.35
C SER A 181 13.92 3.48 -58.75
N GLU A 182 14.92 4.24 -59.14
CA GLU A 182 15.16 4.52 -60.55
C GLU A 182 15.69 3.24 -61.21
N HIS A 183 14.79 2.58 -61.92
CA HIS A 183 15.09 1.58 -62.94
C HIS A 183 14.44 2.04 -64.24
N SER A 184 15.22 2.75 -65.04
CA SER A 184 14.98 3.00 -66.47
C SER A 184 16.33 3.44 -67.04
N ARG A 185 17.07 2.49 -67.61
CA ARG A 185 17.25 2.28 -69.06
C ARG A 185 18.13 3.35 -69.70
#